data_AF-A0A158DSJ8-F1
#
_entry.id   AF-A0A158DSJ8-F1
#
_cell.length_a   1.000
_cell.length_b   1.000
_cell.length_c   1.000
_cell.angle_alpha   90.00
_cell.angle_beta   90.00
_cell.angle_gamma   90.00
#
_symmetry.space_group_name_H-M   'P 1'
#
loop_
_entity.id
_entity.type
_entity.pdbx_description
1 polymer ?
#
loop_
_entity_poly.entity_id
_entity_poly.type
_entity_poly.pdbx_seq_one_letter_code
_entity_poly.pdbx_strand_id
1 'polypeptide(L)'
;MAPYRHFEDKAALMGAVALKGFAMLEADAARADKAGDPGDALTAQGLAYVGFARAHPALFRLMFADGAGLRLPHEECQGAYALMVRRVTELAPQQVEAGALACWGLVHGLATLALDGRIPADPARDRAALVLMTRALRTAPLVPIDS
;
A
#
# COMPACT_ATOMS: atom_id res chain seq x y z
N MET A 1 34.97 -3.97 5.94
CA MET A 1 34.78 -3.16 4.72
C MET A 1 33.49 -2.36 4.89
N ALA A 2 33.57 -1.03 4.86
CA ALA A 2 32.45 -0.17 5.22
C ALA A 2 31.40 -0.11 4.08
N PRO A 3 30.09 -0.10 4.38
CA PRO A 3 29.00 -0.04 3.39
C PRO A 3 28.95 1.27 2.56
N TYR A 4 29.79 2.25 2.89
CA TYR A 4 29.83 3.58 2.26
C TYR A 4 30.44 3.61 0.85
N ARG A 5 31.01 2.51 0.34
CA ARG A 5 31.67 2.51 -0.98
C ARG A 5 30.74 2.28 -2.17
N HIS A 6 29.48 1.90 -1.93
CA HIS A 6 28.50 1.62 -2.99
C HIS A 6 27.53 2.79 -3.27
N PHE A 7 27.49 3.79 -2.39
CA PHE A 7 26.53 4.90 -2.49
C PHE A 7 27.27 6.23 -2.55
N GLU A 8 26.87 7.06 -3.51
CA GLU A 8 27.45 8.37 -3.77
C GLU A 8 27.28 9.30 -2.56
N ASP A 9 26.12 9.26 -1.90
CA ASP A 9 25.83 10.02 -0.69
C ASP A 9 24.80 9.33 0.21
N LYS A 10 24.41 10.01 1.30
CA LYS A 10 23.38 9.54 2.24
C LYS A 10 22.01 9.40 1.57
N ALA A 11 21.66 10.27 0.63
CA ALA A 11 20.38 10.23 -0.06
C ALA A 11 20.29 8.98 -0.96
N ALA A 12 21.37 8.64 -1.66
CA ALA A 12 21.49 7.42 -2.45
C ALA A 12 21.36 6.16 -1.57
N LEU A 13 22.01 6.13 -0.40
CA LEU A 13 21.85 5.04 0.56
C LEU A 13 20.40 4.91 1.05
N MET A 14 19.78 6.02 1.46
CA MET A 14 18.40 6.03 1.93
C MET A 14 17.42 5.66 0.82
N GLY A 15 17.68 6.07 -0.42
CA GLY A 15 16.89 5.69 -1.58
C GLY A 15 16.92 4.18 -1.82
N ALA A 16 18.10 3.56 -1.78
CA ALA A 16 18.22 2.11 -1.90
C ALA A 16 17.51 1.34 -0.77
N VAL A 17 17.53 1.88 0.46
CA VAL A 17 16.76 1.32 1.59
C VAL A 17 15.26 1.44 1.33
N ALA A 18 14.79 2.59 0.83
CA ALA A 18 13.38 2.79 0.47
C ALA A 18 12.92 1.83 -0.63
N LEU A 19 13.71 1.66 -1.71
CA LEU A 19 13.41 0.72 -2.79
C LEU A 19 13.31 -0.72 -2.29
N LYS A 20 14.22 -1.13 -1.40
CA LYS A 20 14.11 -2.42 -0.73
C LYS A 20 12.80 -2.55 0.07
N GLY A 21 12.37 -1.47 0.71
CA GLY A 21 11.08 -1.41 1.40
C GLY A 21 9.88 -1.61 0.47
N PHE A 22 9.87 -0.95 -0.69
CA PHE A 22 8.82 -1.15 -1.70
C PHE A 22 8.79 -2.59 -2.22
N ALA A 23 9.95 -3.18 -2.51
CA ALA A 23 10.04 -4.58 -2.94
C ALA A 23 9.56 -5.56 -1.85
N MET A 24 9.86 -5.29 -0.58
CA MET A 24 9.35 -6.10 0.54
C MET A 24 7.83 -5.99 0.67
N LEU A 25 7.29 -4.77 0.58
CA LEU A 25 5.84 -4.53 0.63
C LEU A 25 5.11 -5.23 -0.53
N GLU A 26 5.66 -5.15 -1.75
CA GLU A 26 5.14 -5.87 -2.92
C GLU A 26 5.13 -7.38 -2.68
N ALA A 27 6.23 -7.95 -2.18
CA ALA A 27 6.31 -9.38 -1.91
C ALA A 27 5.30 -9.84 -0.85
N ASP A 28 5.05 -9.03 0.19
CA ASP A 28 4.03 -9.32 1.21
C ASP A 28 2.61 -9.22 0.64
N ALA A 29 2.33 -8.21 -0.18
CA ALA A 29 1.05 -8.08 -0.89
C ALA A 29 0.82 -9.25 -1.85
N ALA A 30 1.82 -9.66 -2.61
CA ALA A 30 1.76 -10.80 -3.54
C ALA A 30 1.52 -12.12 -2.79
N ARG A 31 2.16 -12.33 -1.64
CA ARG A 31 1.93 -13.52 -0.80
C ARG A 31 0.53 -13.56 -0.21
N ALA A 32 -0.04 -12.38 0.09
CA ALA A 32 -1.41 -12.26 0.59
C ALA A 32 -2.46 -12.37 -0.53
N ASP A 33 -2.07 -12.17 -1.79
CA ASP A 33 -2.95 -12.21 -2.95
C ASP A 33 -3.40 -13.63 -3.31
N LYS A 34 -4.46 -14.11 -2.67
CA LYS A 34 -5.00 -15.47 -2.88
C LYS A 34 -5.88 -15.56 -4.12
N ALA A 35 -5.93 -16.75 -4.71
CA ALA A 35 -6.94 -17.09 -5.72
C ALA A 35 -8.34 -17.15 -5.07
N GLY A 36 -9.38 -16.87 -5.87
CA GLY A 36 -10.77 -16.87 -5.42
C GLY A 36 -11.43 -15.50 -5.58
N ASP A 37 -12.24 -15.13 -4.59
CA ASP A 37 -12.99 -13.88 -4.60
C ASP A 37 -12.07 -12.63 -4.61
N PRO A 38 -12.22 -11.70 -5.58
CA PRO A 38 -11.36 -10.51 -5.66
C PRO A 38 -11.44 -9.60 -4.43
N GLY A 39 -12.59 -9.54 -3.75
CA GLY A 39 -12.77 -8.75 -2.54
C GLY A 39 -12.04 -9.34 -1.34
N ASP A 40 -12.04 -10.66 -1.20
CA ASP A 40 -11.26 -11.35 -0.17
C ASP A 40 -9.76 -11.17 -0.40
N ALA A 41 -9.31 -11.28 -1.65
CA ALA A 41 -7.91 -11.06 -2.03
C ALA A 41 -7.47 -9.62 -1.75
N LEU A 42 -8.29 -8.63 -2.15
CA LEU A 42 -8.03 -7.21 -1.89
C LEU A 42 -7.99 -6.89 -0.38
N THR A 43 -8.88 -7.51 0.40
CA THR A 43 -8.85 -7.40 1.87
C THR A 43 -7.56 -7.98 2.45
N ALA A 44 -7.09 -9.12 1.94
CA ALA A 44 -5.85 -9.74 2.38
C ALA A 44 -4.62 -8.87 2.04
N GLN A 45 -4.56 -8.29 0.83
CA GLN A 45 -3.53 -7.33 0.44
C GLN A 45 -3.50 -6.11 1.37
N GLY A 46 -4.66 -5.53 1.68
CA GLY A 46 -4.75 -4.38 2.60
C GLY A 46 -4.27 -4.70 4.02
N LEU A 47 -4.57 -5.90 4.54
CA LEU A 47 -4.05 -6.35 5.83
C LEU A 47 -2.54 -6.55 5.81
N ALA A 48 -1.98 -7.07 4.71
CA ALA A 48 -0.54 -7.21 4.55
C ALA A 48 0.15 -5.83 4.52
N TYR A 49 -0.45 -4.84 3.85
CA TYR A 49 0.04 -3.46 3.82
C TYR A 49 0.12 -2.84 5.22
N VAL A 50 -0.98 -2.89 5.99
CA VAL A 50 -1.04 -2.35 7.35
C VAL A 50 -0.11 -3.13 8.29
N GLY A 51 -0.02 -4.44 8.12
CA GLY A 51 0.90 -5.31 8.85
C GLY A 51 2.37 -4.95 8.59
N PHE A 52 2.74 -4.73 7.32
CA PHE A 52 4.08 -4.31 6.92
C PHE A 52 4.46 -2.98 7.58
N ALA A 53 3.55 -1.99 7.53
CA ALA A 53 3.79 -0.69 8.16
C ALA A 53 4.10 -0.83 9.65
N ARG A 54 3.32 -1.66 10.37
CA ARG A 54 3.52 -1.93 11.81
C ARG A 54 4.80 -2.71 12.10
N ALA A 55 5.17 -3.67 11.26
CA ALA A 55 6.39 -4.46 11.43
C ALA A 55 7.66 -3.65 11.12
N HIS A 56 7.56 -2.66 10.22
CA HIS A 56 8.70 -1.90 9.72
C HIS A 56 8.45 -0.38 9.74
N PRO A 57 8.15 0.23 10.91
CA PRO A 57 7.64 1.61 10.98
C PRO A 57 8.62 2.66 10.46
N ALA A 58 9.92 2.50 10.72
CA ALA A 58 10.95 3.42 10.23
C ALA A 58 11.15 3.31 8.71
N LEU A 59 11.07 2.08 8.17
CA LEU A 59 11.20 1.82 6.75
C LEU A 59 9.97 2.34 5.99
N PHE A 60 8.76 2.09 6.51
CA PHE A 60 7.52 2.60 5.95
C PHE A 60 7.51 4.13 5.89
N ARG A 61 7.91 4.80 6.99
CA ARG A 61 8.06 6.26 7.00
C ARG A 61 9.07 6.75 5.98
N LEU A 62 10.20 6.05 5.82
CA LEU A 62 11.21 6.41 4.82
C LEU A 62 10.68 6.28 3.38
N MET A 63 9.93 5.23 3.08
CA MET A 63 9.35 4.97 1.75
C MET A 63 8.41 6.07 1.29
N PHE A 64 7.65 6.67 2.21
CA PHE A 64 6.62 7.68 1.94
C PHE A 64 6.96 9.07 2.49
N ALA A 65 8.24 9.34 2.78
CA ALA A 65 8.67 10.63 3.29
C ALA A 65 8.73 11.70 2.18
N ASP A 66 7.72 12.57 2.14
CA ASP A 66 7.77 13.78 1.32
C ASP A 66 8.93 14.69 1.79
N GLY A 67 9.74 15.16 0.85
CA GLY A 67 10.83 16.12 1.13
C GLY A 67 12.15 15.51 1.62
N ALA A 68 12.30 14.18 1.67
CA ALA A 68 13.58 13.53 2.01
C ALA A 68 14.65 13.66 0.90
N GLY A 69 14.35 14.34 -0.21
CA GLY A 69 15.25 14.50 -1.35
C GLY A 69 15.52 13.19 -2.11
N LEU A 70 14.78 12.13 -1.79
CA LEU A 70 14.93 10.83 -2.44
C LEU A 70 14.34 10.89 -3.85
N ARG A 71 15.15 10.50 -4.83
CA ARG A 71 14.70 10.29 -6.21
C ARG A 71 14.56 8.79 -6.42
N LEU A 72 13.35 8.29 -6.26
CA LEU A 72 13.04 6.88 -6.45
C LEU A 72 12.44 6.67 -7.84
N PRO A 73 12.89 5.65 -8.60
CA PRO A 73 12.24 5.24 -9.83
C PRO A 73 10.77 4.88 -9.56
N HIS A 74 9.85 5.49 -10.33
CA HIS A 74 8.43 5.33 -10.09
C HIS A 74 8.02 3.86 -10.27
N GLU A 75 8.47 3.19 -11.33
CA GLU A 75 8.11 1.79 -11.59
C GLU A 75 8.45 0.84 -10.43
N GLU A 76 9.57 1.06 -9.75
CA GLU A 76 10.04 0.22 -8.64
C GLU A 76 9.23 0.42 -7.34
N CYS A 77 8.45 1.51 -7.26
CA CYS A 77 7.64 1.83 -6.09
C CYS A 77 6.17 1.38 -6.24
N GLN A 78 5.76 0.92 -7.43
CA GLN A 78 4.35 0.72 -7.79
C GLN A 78 3.86 -0.73 -7.66
N GLY A 79 4.72 -1.71 -7.35
CA GLY A 79 4.33 -3.13 -7.37
C GLY A 79 3.12 -3.48 -6.51
N ALA A 80 3.12 -3.05 -5.24
CA ALA A 80 1.98 -3.25 -4.34
C ALA A 80 0.70 -2.52 -4.80
N TYR A 81 0.85 -1.31 -5.37
CA TYR A 81 -0.27 -0.56 -5.95
C TYR A 81 -0.85 -1.29 -7.17
N ALA A 82 -0.02 -1.80 -8.07
CA ALA A 82 -0.44 -2.54 -9.26
C ALA A 82 -1.21 -3.82 -8.91
N LEU A 83 -0.75 -4.57 -7.89
CA LEU A 83 -1.46 -5.75 -7.38
C LEU A 83 -2.86 -5.41 -6.84
N MET A 84 -2.97 -4.28 -6.14
CA MET A 84 -4.25 -3.76 -5.63
C MET A 84 -5.16 -3.32 -6.80
N VAL A 85 -4.64 -2.54 -7.75
CA VAL A 85 -5.38 -2.10 -8.95
C VAL A 85 -5.94 -3.30 -9.70
N ARG A 86 -5.15 -4.38 -9.88
CA ARG A 86 -5.62 -5.61 -10.52
C ARG A 86 -6.89 -6.15 -9.86
N ARG A 87 -6.92 -6.23 -8.52
CA ARG A 87 -8.10 -6.73 -7.79
C ARG A 87 -9.27 -5.76 -7.82
N VAL A 88 -9.01 -4.45 -7.80
CA VAL A 88 -10.05 -3.44 -8.03
C VAL A 88 -10.66 -3.60 -9.43
N THR A 89 -9.86 -3.83 -10.48
CA THR A 89 -10.34 -4.07 -11.84
C THR A 89 -11.23 -5.30 -11.93
N GLU A 90 -10.87 -6.39 -11.25
CA GLU A 90 -11.69 -7.62 -11.18
C GLU A 90 -13.00 -7.39 -10.41
N LEU A 91 -12.98 -6.54 -9.36
CA LEU A 91 -14.10 -6.31 -8.46
C LEU A 91 -15.11 -5.25 -8.95
N ALA A 92 -14.60 -4.18 -9.55
CA ALA A 92 -15.34 -2.98 -9.93
C ALA A 92 -14.77 -2.38 -11.25
N PRO A 93 -14.90 -3.09 -12.39
CA PRO A 93 -14.27 -2.70 -13.66
C PRO A 93 -14.72 -1.35 -14.22
N GLN A 94 -15.89 -0.85 -13.80
CA GLN A 94 -16.42 0.45 -14.23
C GLN A 94 -15.93 1.62 -13.36
N GLN A 95 -15.17 1.35 -12.30
CA GLN A 95 -14.73 2.36 -11.31
C GLN A 95 -13.27 2.16 -10.90
N VAL A 96 -12.42 1.67 -11.81
CA VAL A 96 -11.04 1.27 -11.47
C VAL A 96 -10.25 2.41 -10.85
N GLU A 97 -10.29 3.59 -11.46
CA GLU A 97 -9.52 4.76 -10.99
C GLU A 97 -9.98 5.22 -9.61
N ALA A 98 -11.26 5.53 -9.45
CA ALA A 98 -11.83 5.96 -8.17
C ALA A 98 -11.70 4.88 -7.08
N GLY A 99 -11.91 3.61 -7.44
CA GLY A 99 -11.79 2.49 -6.53
C GLY A 99 -10.36 2.22 -6.08
N ALA A 100 -9.39 2.35 -6.98
CA ALA A 100 -7.97 2.23 -6.65
C ALA A 100 -7.53 3.36 -5.72
N LEU A 101 -7.93 4.61 -6.02
CA LEU A 101 -7.66 5.76 -5.16
C LEU A 101 -8.26 5.59 -3.76
N ALA A 102 -9.52 5.15 -3.67
CA ALA A 102 -10.19 4.90 -2.40
C ALA A 102 -9.50 3.79 -1.58
N CYS A 103 -9.11 2.69 -2.23
CA CYS A 103 -8.37 1.61 -1.57
C CYS A 103 -7.00 2.07 -1.09
N TRP A 104 -6.25 2.76 -1.94
CA TRP A 104 -4.92 3.26 -1.63
C TRP A 104 -4.96 4.24 -0.45
N GLY A 105 -5.88 5.21 -0.51
CA GLY A 105 -6.09 6.17 0.57
C GLY A 105 -6.46 5.49 1.90
N LEU A 106 -7.34 4.48 1.86
CA LEU A 106 -7.73 3.74 3.05
C LEU A 106 -6.56 2.98 3.68
N VAL A 107 -5.83 2.16 2.92
CA VAL A 107 -4.74 1.33 3.48
C VAL A 107 -3.59 2.21 3.98
N HIS A 108 -3.25 3.27 3.25
CA HIS A 108 -2.22 4.21 3.66
C HIS A 108 -2.65 5.01 4.90
N GLY A 109 -3.91 5.47 4.93
CA GLY A 109 -4.48 6.18 6.08
C GLY A 109 -4.50 5.31 7.34
N LEU A 110 -4.95 4.04 7.24
CA LEU A 110 -4.95 3.09 8.36
C LEU A 110 -3.52 2.85 8.88
N ALA A 111 -2.56 2.66 7.98
CA ALA A 111 -1.16 2.47 8.34
C ALA A 111 -0.60 3.69 9.09
N THR A 112 -0.72 4.88 8.52
CA THR A 112 -0.20 6.12 9.10
C THR A 112 -0.87 6.47 10.43
N LEU A 113 -2.21 6.39 10.50
CA LEU A 113 -2.95 6.64 11.74
C LEU A 113 -2.54 5.66 12.87
N ALA A 114 -2.31 4.40 12.54
CA ALA A 114 -1.85 3.41 13.51
C ALA A 114 -0.40 3.68 13.96
N LEU A 115 0.49 4.02 13.02
CA LEU A 115 1.89 4.34 13.33
C LEU A 115 2.05 5.60 14.17
N ASP A 116 1.13 6.54 14.06
CA ASP A 116 1.11 7.79 14.83
C ASP A 116 0.29 7.68 16.13
N GLY A 117 -0.21 6.48 16.46
CA GLY A 117 -0.98 6.22 17.68
C GLY A 117 -2.34 6.92 17.73
N ARG A 118 -2.87 7.34 16.57
CA ARG A 118 -4.17 8.02 16.45
C ARG A 118 -5.35 7.06 16.49
N ILE A 119 -5.09 5.79 16.19
CA ILE A 119 -6.03 4.69 16.34
C ILE A 119 -5.34 3.49 17.01
N PRO A 120 -6.07 2.66 17.77
CA PRO A 120 -5.51 1.41 18.29
C PRO A 120 -5.06 0.48 17.16
N ALA A 121 -3.95 -0.22 17.35
CA ALA A 121 -3.56 -1.32 16.47
C ALA A 121 -4.47 -2.53 16.73
N ASP A 122 -5.47 -2.73 15.86
CA ASP A 122 -6.46 -3.80 15.99
C ASP A 122 -6.72 -4.45 14.61
N PRO A 123 -6.10 -5.62 14.33
CA PRO A 123 -6.28 -6.31 13.06
C PRO A 123 -7.73 -6.68 12.73
N ALA A 124 -8.61 -6.84 13.73
CA ALA A 124 -10.02 -7.14 13.50
C ALA A 124 -10.76 -5.90 13.01
N ARG A 125 -10.46 -4.72 13.56
CA ARG A 125 -11.00 -3.44 13.08
C ARG A 125 -10.48 -3.09 11.69
N ASP A 126 -9.19 -3.30 11.44
CA ASP A 126 -8.60 -3.09 10.11
C ASP A 126 -9.32 -3.97 9.07
N ARG A 127 -9.51 -5.26 9.39
CA ARG A 127 -10.25 -6.19 8.53
C ARG A 127 -11.68 -5.70 8.29
N ALA A 128 -12.38 -5.25 9.32
CA ALA A 128 -13.75 -4.77 9.18
C ALA A 128 -13.84 -3.55 8.24
N ALA A 129 -12.91 -2.59 8.37
CA ALA A 129 -12.83 -1.42 7.49
C ALA A 129 -12.55 -1.82 6.03
N LEU A 130 -11.63 -2.76 5.81
CA LEU A 130 -11.28 -3.27 4.48
C LEU A 130 -12.45 -4.03 3.85
N VAL A 131 -13.14 -4.90 4.60
CA VAL A 131 -14.33 -5.61 4.12
C VAL A 131 -15.47 -4.63 3.80
N LEU A 132 -15.63 -3.56 4.59
CA LEU A 132 -16.61 -2.52 4.28
C LEU A 132 -16.28 -1.84 2.94
N MET A 133 -15.00 -1.52 2.69
CA MET A 133 -14.56 -0.94 1.42
C MET A 133 -14.80 -1.89 0.24
N THR A 134 -14.44 -3.17 0.35
CA THR A 134 -14.66 -4.13 -0.75
C THR A 134 -16.14 -4.37 -1.04
N ARG A 135 -17.01 -4.32 -0.02
CA ARG A 135 -18.47 -4.31 -0.23
C ARG A 135 -18.94 -3.04 -0.92
N ALA A 136 -18.45 -1.88 -0.48
CA ALA A 136 -18.80 -0.60 -1.09
C ALA A 136 -18.41 -0.57 -2.57
N LEU A 137 -17.23 -1.06 -2.95
CA LEU A 137 -16.81 -1.15 -4.35
C LEU A 137 -17.75 -2.00 -5.22
N ARG A 138 -18.32 -3.07 -4.67
CA ARG A 138 -19.28 -3.94 -5.40
C ARG A 138 -20.63 -3.28 -5.63
N THR A 139 -21.07 -2.45 -4.69
CA THR A 139 -22.47 -1.99 -4.64
C THR A 139 -22.62 -0.50 -4.92
N ALA A 140 -21.54 0.27 -4.91
CA ALA A 140 -21.60 1.72 -5.12
C ALA A 140 -22.13 2.02 -6.53
N PRO A 141 -23.06 2.99 -6.67
CA PRO A 141 -23.42 3.50 -7.98
C PRO A 141 -22.19 4.11 -8.64
N LEU A 142 -22.18 4.16 -9.97
CA LEU A 142 -21.10 4.79 -10.72
C LEU A 142 -20.99 6.26 -10.31
N VAL A 143 -19.81 6.66 -9.87
CA VAL A 143 -19.48 8.07 -9.62
C VAL A 143 -18.92 8.65 -10.92
N PRO A 144 -19.59 9.62 -11.56
CA PRO A 144 -19.01 10.33 -12.70
C PRO A 144 -17.77 11.09 -12.22
N ILE A 145 -16.65 10.90 -12.93
CA ILE A 145 -15.53 11.82 -12.83
C ILE A 145 -15.79 12.86 -13.92
N ASP A 146 -16.33 14.01 -13.54
CA ASP A 146 -16.41 15.15 -14.46
C ASP A 146 -14.97 15.63 -14.71
N SER A 147 -14.50 15.47 -15.95
CA SER A 147 -13.18 15.92 -16.41
C SER A 147 -13.08 17.43 -16.56
#